data_AF-A0A4R3LTU1-F1
#
_entry.id   AF-A0A4R3LTU1-F1
#
_cell.length_a   1.000
_cell.length_b   1.000
_cell.length_c   1.000
_cell.angle_alpha   90.00
_cell.angle_beta   90.00
_cell.angle_gamma   90.00
#
_symmetry.space_group_name_H-M   'P 1'
#
loop_
_entity.id
_entity.type
_entity.pdbx_description
1 polymer ?
#
loop_
_entity_poly.entity_id
_entity_poly.type
_entity_poly.pdbx_seq_one_letter_code
_entity_poly.pdbx_strand_id
1 'polypeptide(L)'
;MAIFTPDDEPYLGRRSVFHFDEVIQVAMDQNSKIGPWTHNRTLTPLQIAATELIPHGFSIALSIRELIRQAYLISAEILLRPLMERAVVISYLCESPSALPLWEAGWPHKSRPPLHKMLAAINGQSGTADESEMQARLLTQHFNSIVHADPLGARSQVARLGDGLGGYTASKSVNDIERCDEICWQAVSHLIILMGRAAQLFPEAVDRGSDLIGPNRNLP
;
A
#
# COMPACT_ATOMS: atom_id res chain seq x y z
N MET A 1 -0.48 26.73 12.74
CA MET A 1 -0.14 25.29 12.67
C MET A 1 1.17 25.17 11.92
N ALA A 2 2.21 24.57 12.50
CA ALA A 2 3.52 24.48 11.84
C ALA A 2 3.41 23.64 10.56
N ILE A 3 4.02 24.10 9.47
CA ILE A 3 4.22 23.31 8.25
C ILE A 3 5.64 22.80 8.34
N PHE A 4 5.82 21.48 8.31
CA PHE A 4 7.15 20.89 8.35
C PHE A 4 7.76 20.92 6.96
N THR A 5 9.04 21.18 6.90
CA THR A 5 9.94 21.04 5.76
C THR A 5 10.63 19.67 5.81
N PRO A 6 11.43 19.30 4.80
CA PRO A 6 12.23 18.07 4.88
C PRO A 6 13.23 18.04 6.05
N ASP A 7 13.72 19.21 6.49
CA ASP A 7 14.80 19.31 7.48
C ASP A 7 14.31 19.27 8.95
N ASP A 8 13.01 19.44 9.17
CA ASP A 8 12.39 19.53 10.51
C ASP A 8 11.15 18.63 10.64
N GLU A 9 11.07 17.55 9.87
CA GLU A 9 9.94 16.62 9.98
C GLU A 9 9.90 15.93 11.36
N PRO A 10 8.71 15.76 11.99
CA PRO A 10 8.61 15.33 13.40
C PRO A 10 9.13 13.93 13.66
N TYR A 11 9.10 13.09 12.63
CA TYR A 11 9.45 11.68 12.70
C TYR A 11 10.79 11.38 11.99
N LEU A 12 11.58 12.41 11.67
CA LEU A 12 12.90 12.23 11.05
C LEU A 12 13.79 11.38 11.94
N GLY A 13 14.55 10.47 11.34
CA GLY A 13 15.49 9.59 12.06
C GLY A 13 14.83 8.37 12.72
N ARG A 14 13.51 8.19 12.63
CA ARG A 14 12.86 6.92 12.96
C ARG A 14 13.29 5.84 11.99
N ARG A 15 13.65 4.65 12.50
CA ARG A 15 14.04 3.49 11.67
C ARG A 15 12.93 3.05 10.71
N SER A 16 11.68 3.11 11.16
CA SER A 16 10.49 2.76 10.39
C SER A 16 10.30 3.70 9.19
N VAL A 17 10.45 5.02 9.42
CA VAL A 17 10.38 6.06 8.38
C VAL A 17 11.53 5.89 7.38
N PHE A 18 12.76 5.72 7.89
CA PHE A 18 13.93 5.48 7.03
C PHE A 18 13.73 4.26 6.12
N HIS A 19 13.27 3.15 6.69
CA HIS A 19 13.03 1.94 5.90
C HIS A 19 11.88 2.13 4.90
N PHE A 20 10.85 2.89 5.26
CA PHE A 20 9.77 3.22 4.33
C PHE A 20 10.29 4.05 3.15
N ASP A 21 11.18 5.01 3.40
CA ASP A 21 11.85 5.81 2.36
C ASP A 21 12.70 4.92 1.43
N GLU A 22 13.48 3.98 1.98
CA GLU A 22 14.25 3.02 1.17
C GLU A 22 13.35 2.20 0.24
N VAL A 23 12.25 1.64 0.75
CA VAL A 23 11.34 0.81 -0.05
C VAL A 23 10.61 1.65 -1.10
N ILE A 24 10.23 2.89 -0.79
CA ILE A 24 9.69 3.84 -1.77
C ILE A 24 10.69 4.08 -2.90
N GLN A 25 11.97 4.30 -2.60
CA GLN A 25 12.99 4.52 -3.61
C GLN A 25 13.11 3.31 -4.56
N VAL A 26 13.14 2.08 -4.01
CA VAL A 26 13.19 0.87 -4.84
C VAL A 26 11.91 0.70 -5.68
N ALA A 27 10.74 0.99 -5.11
CA ALA A 27 9.47 0.96 -5.84
C ALA A 27 9.46 1.98 -7.00
N MET A 28 10.00 3.18 -6.80
CA MET A 28 10.07 4.22 -7.82
C MET A 28 11.07 3.87 -8.92
N ASP A 29 12.23 3.31 -8.58
CA ASP A 29 13.18 2.77 -9.57
C ASP A 29 12.52 1.69 -10.43
N GLN A 30 11.84 0.73 -9.81
CA GLN A 30 11.09 -0.31 -10.52
C GLN A 30 10.01 0.29 -11.44
N ASN A 31 9.23 1.25 -10.93
CA ASN A 31 8.18 1.91 -11.71
C ASN A 31 8.74 2.69 -12.91
N SER A 32 9.92 3.32 -12.75
CA SER A 32 10.60 4.05 -13.82
C SER A 32 11.04 3.15 -14.98
N LYS A 33 11.21 1.85 -14.72
CA LYS A 33 11.54 0.83 -15.74
C LYS A 33 10.28 0.26 -16.38
N ILE A 34 9.27 -0.07 -15.56
CA ILE A 34 8.03 -0.71 -16.03
C ILE A 34 7.20 0.26 -16.89
N GLY A 35 7.02 1.51 -16.47
CA GLY A 35 6.17 2.48 -17.18
C GLY A 35 6.56 2.67 -18.65
N PRO A 36 7.81 3.00 -18.98
CA PRO A 36 8.25 3.09 -20.37
C PRO A 36 8.18 1.75 -21.13
N TRP A 37 8.41 0.63 -20.44
CA TRP A 37 8.35 -0.70 -21.05
C TRP A 37 6.93 -1.06 -21.52
N THR A 38 5.89 -0.61 -20.81
CA THR A 38 4.49 -0.93 -21.17
C THR A 38 3.95 -0.15 -22.36
N HIS A 39 4.46 1.05 -22.66
CA HIS A 39 3.91 1.94 -23.70
C HIS A 39 3.94 1.37 -25.13
N ASN A 40 4.89 0.49 -25.45
CA ASN A 40 5.10 0.01 -26.82
C ASN A 40 4.88 -1.50 -26.97
N ARG A 41 4.07 -2.10 -26.09
CA ARG A 41 3.88 -3.55 -26.05
C ARG A 41 2.40 -3.92 -25.94
N THR A 42 2.05 -5.05 -26.54
CA THR A 42 0.76 -5.70 -26.31
C THR A 42 0.79 -6.36 -24.95
N LEU A 43 0.01 -5.83 -24.01
CA LEU A 43 -0.11 -6.36 -22.67
C LEU A 43 -1.21 -7.43 -22.61
N THR A 44 -1.03 -8.42 -21.74
CA THR A 44 -2.12 -9.33 -21.38
C THR A 44 -3.18 -8.58 -20.57
N PRO A 45 -4.44 -9.05 -20.51
CA PRO A 45 -5.47 -8.46 -19.66
C PRO A 45 -5.01 -8.28 -18.19
N LEU A 46 -4.30 -9.27 -17.63
CA LEU A 46 -3.78 -9.18 -16.26
C LEU A 46 -2.68 -8.11 -16.14
N GLN A 47 -1.81 -7.96 -17.13
CA GLN A 47 -0.82 -6.89 -17.16
C GLN A 47 -1.48 -5.51 -17.27
N ILE A 48 -2.56 -5.35 -18.03
CA ILE A 48 -3.33 -4.11 -18.09
C ILE A 48 -3.87 -3.77 -16.69
N ALA A 49 -4.54 -4.72 -16.02
CA ALA A 49 -5.00 -4.53 -14.65
C ALA A 49 -3.86 -4.11 -13.70
N ALA A 50 -2.67 -4.70 -13.86
CA ALA A 50 -1.49 -4.36 -13.10
C ALA A 50 -0.99 -2.93 -13.36
N THR A 51 -1.05 -2.44 -14.60
CA THR A 51 -0.71 -1.05 -14.95
C THR A 51 -1.63 -0.02 -14.30
N GLU A 52 -2.84 -0.41 -13.90
CA GLU A 52 -3.78 0.45 -13.19
C GLU A 52 -3.62 0.36 -11.67
N LEU A 53 -3.46 -0.87 -11.14
CA LEU A 53 -3.47 -1.12 -9.70
C LEU A 53 -2.13 -0.80 -9.02
N ILE A 54 -1.01 -1.15 -9.65
CA ILE A 54 0.32 -1.06 -9.03
C ILE A 54 0.79 0.40 -8.91
N PRO A 55 0.81 1.22 -9.99
CA PRO A 55 1.21 2.62 -9.88
C PRO A 55 0.30 3.42 -8.93
N HIS A 56 -0.99 3.08 -8.88
CA HIS A 56 -1.91 3.67 -7.91
C HIS A 56 -1.51 3.30 -6.47
N GLY A 57 -1.17 2.04 -6.20
CA GLY A 57 -0.63 1.63 -4.90
C GLY A 57 0.64 2.41 -4.52
N PHE A 58 1.56 2.60 -5.46
CA PHE A 58 2.77 3.40 -5.24
C PHE A 58 2.45 4.87 -4.91
N SER A 59 1.50 5.49 -5.63
CA SER A 59 1.04 6.86 -5.36
C SER A 59 0.41 7.00 -3.97
N ILE A 60 -0.35 6.00 -3.52
CA ILE A 60 -0.90 5.97 -2.15
C ILE A 60 0.24 5.90 -1.13
N ALA A 61 1.25 5.07 -1.34
CA ALA A 61 2.40 4.97 -0.43
C ALA A 61 3.16 6.29 -0.31
N LEU A 62 3.40 6.99 -1.43
CA LEU A 62 3.97 8.35 -1.43
C LEU A 62 3.10 9.33 -0.64
N SER A 63 1.78 9.24 -0.78
CA SER A 63 0.82 10.08 -0.06
C SER A 63 0.86 9.82 1.45
N ILE A 64 0.95 8.55 1.87
CA ILE A 64 1.14 8.16 3.28
C ILE A 64 2.42 8.80 3.82
N ARG A 65 3.54 8.70 3.10
CA ARG A 65 4.81 9.27 3.53
C ARG A 65 4.77 10.79 3.70
N GLU A 66 4.10 11.49 2.79
CA GLU A 66 3.89 12.94 2.89
C GLU A 66 3.01 13.32 4.09
N LEU A 67 1.96 12.55 4.37
CA LEU A 67 1.13 12.76 5.55
C LEU A 67 1.91 12.52 6.84
N ILE A 68 2.78 11.51 6.90
CA ILE A 68 3.68 11.26 8.03
C ILE A 68 4.65 12.43 8.21
N ARG A 69 5.25 12.94 7.12
CA ARG A 69 6.13 14.12 7.15
C ARG A 69 5.44 15.33 7.77
N GLN A 70 4.14 15.48 7.48
CA GLN A 70 3.30 16.55 8.02
C GLN A 70 2.67 16.23 9.39
N ALA A 71 2.95 15.06 9.99
CA ALA A 71 2.35 14.58 11.23
C ALA A 71 0.82 14.36 11.20
N TYR A 72 0.25 14.10 10.02
CA TYR A 72 -1.15 13.71 9.84
C TYR A 72 -1.32 12.18 9.93
N LEU A 73 -0.98 11.61 11.09
CA LEU A 73 -0.94 10.15 11.26
C LEU A 73 -2.31 9.47 11.04
N ILE A 74 -3.41 10.05 11.52
CA ILE A 74 -4.75 9.46 11.31
C ILE A 74 -5.09 9.40 9.81
N SER A 75 -4.80 10.47 9.07
CA SER A 75 -5.03 10.50 7.62
C SER A 75 -4.14 9.50 6.89
N ALA A 76 -2.88 9.34 7.33
CA ALA A 76 -1.96 8.35 6.80
C ALA A 76 -2.46 6.91 7.06
N GLU A 77 -2.97 6.65 8.27
CA GLU A 77 -3.52 5.34 8.67
C GLU A 77 -4.77 4.97 7.86
N ILE A 78 -5.65 5.93 7.58
CA ILE A 78 -6.83 5.73 6.71
C ILE A 78 -6.41 5.26 5.32
N LEU A 79 -5.29 5.77 4.78
CA LEU A 79 -4.78 5.38 3.47
C LEU A 79 -4.13 3.99 3.42
N LEU A 80 -3.85 3.36 4.57
CA LEU A 80 -3.37 1.97 4.58
C LEU A 80 -4.40 1.01 4.00
N ARG A 81 -5.70 1.28 4.19
CA ARG A 81 -6.76 0.46 3.62
C ARG A 81 -6.73 0.43 2.09
N PRO A 82 -6.84 1.56 1.36
CA PRO A 82 -6.77 1.52 -0.10
C PRO A 82 -5.42 0.98 -0.60
N LEU A 83 -4.31 1.19 0.10
CA LEU A 83 -3.01 0.58 -0.24
C LEU A 83 -3.08 -0.96 -0.18
N MET A 84 -3.54 -1.50 0.95
CA MET A 84 -3.77 -2.95 1.14
C MET A 84 -4.70 -3.48 0.05
N GLU A 85 -5.80 -2.79 -0.27
CA GLU A 85 -6.73 -3.25 -1.30
C GLU A 85 -6.06 -3.39 -2.67
N ARG A 86 -5.16 -2.49 -3.06
CA ARG A 86 -4.40 -2.66 -4.31
C ARG A 86 -3.52 -3.90 -4.27
N ALA A 87 -2.77 -4.10 -3.18
CA ALA A 87 -1.90 -5.26 -3.00
C ALA A 87 -2.66 -6.59 -3.03
N VAL A 88 -3.82 -6.64 -2.35
CA VAL A 88 -4.67 -7.83 -2.28
C VAL A 88 -5.35 -8.09 -3.63
N VAL A 89 -5.93 -7.08 -4.26
CA VAL A 89 -6.68 -7.29 -5.52
C VAL A 89 -5.75 -7.78 -6.63
N ILE A 90 -4.58 -7.16 -6.82
CA ILE A 90 -3.65 -7.63 -7.87
C ILE A 90 -3.14 -9.03 -7.58
N SER A 91 -2.84 -9.35 -6.31
CA SER A 91 -2.44 -10.70 -5.91
C SER A 91 -3.54 -11.72 -6.16
N TYR A 92 -4.79 -11.39 -5.82
CA TYR A 92 -5.94 -12.25 -6.07
C TYR A 92 -6.15 -12.50 -7.57
N LEU A 93 -6.02 -11.49 -8.41
CA LEU A 93 -6.12 -11.65 -9.87
C LEU A 93 -5.00 -12.53 -10.44
N CYS A 94 -3.80 -12.50 -9.85
CA CYS A 94 -2.71 -13.40 -10.21
C CYS A 94 -3.02 -14.86 -9.84
N GLU A 95 -3.55 -15.11 -8.64
CA GLU A 95 -3.87 -16.46 -8.17
C GLU A 95 -5.21 -16.99 -8.72
N SER A 96 -6.09 -16.11 -9.20
CA SER A 96 -7.41 -16.45 -9.74
C SER A 96 -7.70 -15.67 -11.03
N PRO A 97 -7.01 -15.99 -12.15
CA PRO A 97 -7.20 -15.27 -13.42
C PRO A 97 -8.63 -15.31 -13.96
N SER A 98 -9.43 -16.32 -13.58
CA SER A 98 -10.85 -16.43 -13.92
C SER A 98 -11.71 -15.30 -13.34
N ALA A 99 -11.23 -14.58 -12.33
CA ALA A 99 -11.91 -13.42 -11.75
C ALA A 99 -11.69 -12.13 -12.56
N LEU A 100 -10.76 -12.12 -13.52
CA LEU A 100 -10.38 -10.92 -14.27
C LEU A 100 -11.53 -10.32 -15.10
N PRO A 101 -12.32 -11.10 -15.86
CA PRO A 101 -13.47 -10.54 -16.60
C PRO A 101 -14.48 -9.85 -15.67
N LEU A 102 -14.65 -10.36 -14.45
CA LEU A 102 -15.55 -9.77 -13.46
C LEU A 102 -14.99 -8.46 -12.86
N TRP A 103 -13.67 -8.37 -12.71
CA TRP A 103 -12.99 -7.14 -12.31
C TRP A 103 -13.07 -6.07 -13.41
N GLU A 104 -12.82 -6.43 -14.67
CA GLU A 104 -12.91 -5.52 -15.82
C GLU A 104 -14.34 -4.97 -16.01
N ALA A 105 -15.36 -5.77 -15.68
CA ALA A 105 -16.75 -5.32 -15.66
C ALA A 105 -17.08 -4.32 -14.52
N GLY A 106 -16.08 -3.89 -13.74
CA GLY A 106 -16.22 -2.89 -12.67
C GLY A 106 -16.88 -3.43 -11.40
N TRP A 107 -16.87 -4.75 -11.20
CA TRP A 107 -17.61 -5.44 -10.13
C TRP A 107 -19.08 -4.99 -10.02
N PRO A 108 -19.98 -5.52 -10.88
CA PRO A 108 -21.42 -5.32 -10.75
C PRO A 108 -21.92 -5.52 -9.30
N HIS A 109 -23.02 -4.88 -8.92
CA HIS A 109 -23.49 -4.86 -7.53
C HIS A 109 -23.42 -6.23 -6.84
N LYS A 110 -22.72 -6.31 -5.69
CA LYS A 110 -22.47 -7.53 -4.88
C LYS A 110 -21.67 -8.65 -5.54
N SER A 111 -21.08 -8.44 -6.71
CA SER A 111 -20.26 -9.45 -7.39
C SER A 111 -18.79 -9.44 -6.95
N ARG A 112 -18.28 -8.33 -6.41
CA ARG A 112 -16.93 -8.23 -5.82
C ARG A 112 -16.79 -9.26 -4.69
N PRO A 113 -15.84 -10.20 -4.75
CA PRO A 113 -15.50 -11.01 -3.59
C PRO A 113 -15.09 -10.10 -2.42
N PRO A 114 -15.61 -10.31 -1.20
CA PRO A 114 -15.22 -9.50 -0.07
C PRO A 114 -13.72 -9.67 0.23
N LEU A 115 -13.07 -8.63 0.75
CA LEU A 115 -11.61 -8.56 0.87
C LEU A 115 -11.01 -9.75 1.65
N HIS A 116 -11.67 -10.22 2.71
CA HIS A 116 -11.23 -11.38 3.47
C HIS A 116 -11.21 -12.67 2.64
N LYS A 117 -12.13 -12.83 1.67
CA LYS A 117 -12.12 -13.99 0.75
C LYS A 117 -10.99 -13.89 -0.27
N MET A 118 -10.68 -12.69 -0.74
CA MET A 118 -9.50 -12.47 -1.60
C MET A 118 -8.22 -12.81 -0.86
N LEU A 119 -8.05 -12.33 0.37
CA LEU A 119 -6.92 -12.65 1.24
C LEU A 119 -6.78 -14.15 1.50
N ALA A 120 -7.88 -14.83 1.85
CA ALA A 120 -7.89 -16.28 2.05
C ALA A 120 -7.48 -17.05 0.79
N ALA A 121 -7.89 -16.59 -0.40
CA ALA A 121 -7.50 -17.21 -1.67
C ALA A 121 -6.01 -17.06 -1.98
N ILE A 122 -5.37 -15.95 -1.55
CA ILE A 122 -3.93 -15.71 -1.78
C ILE A 122 -3.05 -16.48 -0.79
N ASN A 123 -3.54 -16.76 0.42
CA ASN A 123 -2.76 -17.40 1.49
C ASN A 123 -2.50 -18.91 1.30
N GLY A 124 -2.94 -19.50 0.19
CA GLY A 124 -2.58 -20.85 -0.29
C GLY A 124 -2.18 -21.87 0.78
N GLN A 125 -3.14 -22.65 1.30
CA GLN A 125 -2.96 -23.87 2.13
C GLN A 125 -1.96 -23.82 3.31
N SER A 126 -1.43 -22.66 3.68
CA SER A 126 -0.50 -22.52 4.81
C SER A 126 -1.30 -22.35 6.10
N GLY A 127 -1.83 -23.48 6.59
CA GLY A 127 -2.76 -23.55 7.71
C GLY A 127 -4.10 -24.15 7.31
N THR A 128 -4.98 -24.38 8.29
CA THR A 128 -6.35 -24.80 7.96
C THR A 128 -7.08 -23.66 7.24
N ALA A 129 -8.01 -24.00 6.33
CA ALA A 129 -8.78 -23.00 5.59
C ALA A 129 -9.51 -22.01 6.52
N ASP A 130 -9.97 -22.52 7.67
CA ASP A 130 -10.68 -21.74 8.69
C ASP A 130 -9.78 -20.72 9.40
N GLU A 131 -8.53 -21.07 9.71
CA GLU A 131 -7.57 -20.14 10.33
C GLU A 131 -7.20 -19.00 9.37
N SER A 132 -6.97 -19.32 8.09
CA SER A 132 -6.65 -18.32 7.07
C SER A 132 -7.81 -17.34 6.86
N GLU A 133 -9.05 -17.83 6.83
CA GLU A 133 -10.22 -16.96 6.70
C GLU A 133 -10.44 -16.10 7.95
N MET A 134 -10.23 -16.66 9.15
CA MET A 134 -10.34 -15.91 10.41
C MET A 134 -9.33 -14.77 10.47
N GLN A 135 -8.06 -15.02 10.16
CA GLN A 135 -7.02 -13.97 10.14
C GLN A 135 -7.34 -12.89 9.10
N ALA A 136 -7.79 -13.29 7.90
CA ALA A 136 -8.21 -12.36 6.86
C ALA A 136 -9.40 -11.47 7.29
N ARG A 137 -10.35 -12.03 8.06
CA ARG A 137 -11.47 -11.27 8.64
C ARG A 137 -11.01 -10.28 9.70
N LEU A 138 -10.13 -10.68 10.61
CA LEU A 138 -9.58 -9.80 11.65
C LEU A 138 -8.82 -8.62 11.03
N LEU A 139 -7.97 -8.88 10.03
CA LEU A 139 -7.25 -7.84 9.29
C LEU A 139 -8.22 -6.89 8.58
N THR A 140 -9.22 -7.43 7.87
CA THR A 140 -10.23 -6.61 7.18
C THR A 140 -11.05 -5.78 8.15
N GLN A 141 -11.39 -6.33 9.32
CA GLN A 141 -12.16 -5.64 10.36
C GLN A 141 -11.36 -4.47 10.95
N HIS A 142 -10.06 -4.66 11.22
CA HIS A 142 -9.18 -3.60 11.70
C HIS A 142 -9.16 -2.41 10.73
N PHE A 143 -8.94 -2.64 9.43
CA PHE A 143 -8.95 -1.54 8.48
C PHE A 143 -10.35 -0.97 8.20
N ASN A 144 -11.40 -1.78 8.30
CA ASN A 144 -12.78 -1.29 8.20
C ASN A 144 -13.09 -0.33 9.37
N SER A 145 -12.68 -0.66 10.59
CA SER A 145 -12.95 0.19 11.75
C SER A 145 -12.15 1.48 11.70
N ILE A 146 -10.95 1.50 11.13
CA ILE A 146 -10.19 2.76 10.93
C ILE A 146 -10.91 3.70 9.95
N VAL A 147 -11.46 3.16 8.85
CA VAL A 147 -12.07 3.96 7.77
C VAL A 147 -13.51 4.35 8.08
N HIS A 148 -14.27 3.45 8.69
CA HIS A 148 -15.66 3.71 9.07
C HIS A 148 -15.70 4.26 10.49
N ALA A 149 -16.58 5.20 10.78
CA ALA A 149 -16.76 5.79 12.11
C ALA A 149 -17.41 4.81 13.13
N ASP A 150 -16.97 3.55 13.14
CA ASP A 150 -17.29 2.57 14.17
C ASP A 150 -16.77 3.09 15.52
N PRO A 151 -17.55 2.99 16.61
CA PRO A 151 -17.09 3.29 17.96
C PRO A 151 -15.66 2.80 18.30
N LEU A 152 -15.22 1.66 17.78
CA LEU A 152 -13.86 1.16 18.01
C LEU A 152 -12.79 2.02 17.30
N GLY A 153 -12.99 2.37 16.03
CA GLY A 153 -12.08 3.25 15.29
C GLY A 153 -12.16 4.70 15.71
N ALA A 154 -13.37 5.18 16.02
CA ALA A 154 -13.57 6.52 16.58
C ALA A 154 -12.82 6.68 17.91
N ARG A 155 -12.74 5.62 18.74
CA ARG A 155 -11.97 5.61 20.00
C ARG A 155 -10.47 5.52 19.79
N SER A 156 -9.99 4.78 18.78
CA SER A 156 -8.55 4.74 18.48
C SER A 156 -8.04 6.08 17.95
N GLN A 157 -8.88 6.86 17.29
CA GLN A 157 -8.54 8.19 16.77
C GLN A 157 -8.44 9.30 17.83
N VAL A 158 -8.83 9.02 19.08
CA VAL A 158 -8.75 9.99 20.18
C VAL A 158 -7.32 10.04 20.72
N ALA A 159 -6.72 11.24 20.80
CA ALA A 159 -5.41 11.39 21.43
C ALA A 159 -5.51 11.01 22.91
N ARG A 160 -4.57 10.22 23.43
CA ARG A 160 -4.54 9.93 24.86
C ARG A 160 -3.88 11.09 25.58
N LEU A 161 -4.63 11.75 26.46
CA LEU A 161 -4.08 12.76 27.36
C LEU A 161 -3.29 12.07 28.48
N GLY A 162 -2.37 12.80 29.11
CA GLY A 162 -1.50 12.27 30.16
C GLY A 162 -2.22 11.76 31.42
N ASP A 163 -3.53 11.99 31.53
CA ASP A 163 -4.43 11.50 32.57
C ASP A 163 -5.20 10.22 32.17
N GLY A 164 -4.93 9.67 30.99
CA GLY A 164 -5.63 8.51 30.45
C GLY A 164 -7.02 8.79 29.89
N LEU A 165 -7.47 10.06 29.89
CA LEU A 165 -8.71 10.47 29.24
C LEU A 165 -8.47 10.71 27.74
N GLY A 166 -9.55 10.54 26.97
CA GLY A 166 -9.54 10.82 25.55
C GLY A 166 -9.56 12.34 25.27
N GLY A 167 -8.52 12.84 24.62
CA GLY A 167 -8.39 14.20 24.11
C GLY A 167 -8.77 14.34 22.64
N TYR A 168 -9.36 15.48 22.30
CA TYR A 168 -9.73 15.82 20.92
C TYR A 168 -8.53 16.36 20.15
N THR A 169 -8.10 15.67 19.08
CA THR A 169 -7.12 16.24 18.14
C THR A 169 -7.56 15.98 16.70
N ALA A 170 -8.15 16.99 16.06
CA ALA A 170 -8.29 17.06 14.61
C ALA A 170 -7.01 17.60 13.94
N SER A 171 -5.89 17.63 14.68
CA SER A 171 -4.64 18.30 14.31
C SER A 171 -3.48 17.33 14.19
N LYS A 172 -2.31 17.86 13.84
CA LYS A 172 -1.05 17.11 13.72
C LYS A 172 -0.70 16.40 15.03
N SER A 173 -0.32 15.13 14.94
CA SER A 173 0.26 14.35 16.05
C SER A 173 1.77 14.31 15.86
N VAL A 174 2.53 14.90 16.78
CA VAL A 174 3.99 15.06 16.66
C VAL A 174 4.77 14.20 17.66
N ASN A 175 4.07 13.51 18.55
CA ASN A 175 4.64 12.73 19.65
C ASN A 175 4.11 11.29 19.73
N ASP A 176 3.28 10.87 18.78
CA ASP A 176 2.76 9.50 18.70
C ASP A 176 3.68 8.64 17.83
N ILE A 177 4.76 8.16 18.45
CA ILE A 177 5.83 7.42 17.78
C ILE A 177 5.37 6.00 17.41
N GLU A 178 4.61 5.35 18.28
CA GLU A 178 4.12 3.97 18.07
C GLU A 178 3.22 3.90 16.84
N ARG A 179 2.24 4.82 16.73
CA ARG A 179 1.38 4.88 15.54
C ARG A 179 2.17 5.18 14.27
N CYS A 180 3.15 6.09 14.32
CA CYS A 180 3.99 6.37 13.15
C CYS A 180 4.72 5.10 12.68
N ASP A 181 5.31 4.34 13.61
CA ASP A 181 6.02 3.11 13.29
C ASP A 181 5.07 2.06 12.69
N GLU A 182 3.90 1.85 13.29
CA GLU A 182 2.89 0.90 12.80
C GLU A 182 2.45 1.24 11.37
N ILE A 183 2.17 2.51 11.08
CA ILE A 183 1.78 2.95 9.73
C ILE A 183 2.92 2.67 8.74
N CYS A 184 4.16 3.01 9.09
CA CYS A 184 5.31 2.77 8.21
C CYS A 184 5.50 1.28 7.91
N TRP A 185 5.46 0.41 8.93
CA TRP A 185 5.67 -1.03 8.73
C TRP A 185 4.54 -1.68 7.92
N GLN A 186 3.30 -1.26 8.12
CA GLN A 186 2.17 -1.72 7.32
C GLN A 186 2.28 -1.24 5.87
N ALA A 187 2.60 0.03 5.65
CA ALA A 187 2.79 0.59 4.31
C ALA A 187 3.92 -0.13 3.55
N VAL A 188 5.06 -0.35 4.21
CA VAL A 188 6.18 -1.13 3.68
C VAL A 188 5.73 -2.53 3.26
N SER A 189 5.01 -3.23 4.13
CA SER A 189 4.58 -4.61 3.86
C SER A 189 3.73 -4.71 2.60
N HIS A 190 2.77 -3.80 2.43
CA HIS A 190 1.93 -3.76 1.23
C HIS A 190 2.69 -3.29 -0.01
N LEU A 191 3.64 -2.36 0.14
CA LEU A 191 4.47 -1.89 -0.96
C LEU A 191 5.39 -3.00 -1.49
N ILE A 192 5.99 -3.81 -0.61
CA ILE A 192 6.78 -4.98 -0.98
C ILE A 192 5.94 -5.99 -1.78
N ILE A 193 4.70 -6.25 -1.37
CA ILE A 193 3.79 -7.13 -2.12
C ILE A 193 3.54 -6.58 -3.53
N LEU A 194 3.25 -5.29 -3.66
CA LEU A 194 3.05 -4.64 -4.95
C LEU A 194 4.28 -4.74 -5.84
N MET A 195 5.48 -4.49 -5.30
CA MET A 195 6.74 -4.61 -6.03
C MET A 195 7.01 -6.05 -6.48
N GLY A 196 6.70 -7.04 -5.63
CA GLY A 196 6.81 -8.46 -5.97
C GLY A 196 5.88 -8.83 -7.13
N ARG A 197 4.62 -8.37 -7.09
CA ARG A 197 3.66 -8.58 -8.19
C ARG A 197 4.06 -7.84 -9.46
N ALA A 198 4.64 -6.65 -9.34
CA ALA A 198 5.18 -5.92 -10.48
C ALA A 198 6.32 -6.70 -11.15
N ALA A 199 7.26 -7.24 -10.37
CA ALA A 199 8.35 -8.07 -10.90
C ALA A 199 7.84 -9.36 -11.54
N GLN A 200 6.84 -10.00 -10.94
CA GLN A 200 6.21 -11.21 -11.48
C GLN A 200 5.53 -10.95 -12.83
N LEU A 201 4.83 -9.83 -12.98
CA LEU A 201 4.02 -9.51 -14.17
C LEU A 201 4.82 -8.81 -15.27
N PHE A 202 5.93 -8.15 -14.91
CA PHE A 202 6.79 -7.41 -15.82
C PHE A 202 8.28 -7.80 -15.68
N PRO A 203 8.63 -9.11 -15.72
CA PRO A 203 9.99 -9.57 -15.42
C PRO A 203 11.03 -8.97 -16.38
N GLU A 204 10.71 -8.88 -17.67
CA GLU A 204 11.61 -8.29 -18.67
C GLU A 204 11.93 -6.81 -18.44
N ALA A 205 11.02 -6.06 -17.81
CA ALA A 205 11.23 -4.65 -17.50
C ALA A 205 12.18 -4.49 -16.31
N VAL A 206 12.09 -5.40 -15.33
CA VAL A 206 12.90 -5.38 -14.13
C VAL A 206 14.32 -5.90 -14.40
N ASP A 207 14.45 -6.99 -15.17
CA ASP A 207 15.74 -7.64 -15.45
C ASP A 207 16.63 -6.81 -16.39
N ARG A 208 16.05 -6.20 -17.44
CA ARG A 208 16.80 -5.38 -18.42
C ARG A 208 17.27 -4.03 -17.90
N GLY A 209 16.85 -3.62 -16.69
CA GLY A 209 17.40 -2.44 -16.02
C GLY A 209 18.90 -2.55 -15.71
N SER A 210 19.46 -3.78 -15.74
CA SER A 210 20.90 -4.02 -15.57
C SER A 210 21.71 -3.77 -16.86
N ASP A 211 21.08 -3.79 -18.05
CA ASP A 211 21.74 -3.57 -19.35
C ASP A 211 21.76 -2.09 -19.79
N LEU A 212 21.01 -1.22 -19.10
CA LEU A 212 20.93 0.21 -19.42
C LEU A 212 22.03 1.06 -18.75
N ILE A 213 22.94 0.45 -17.98
CA ILE A 213 24.23 1.04 -17.60
C ILE A 213 25.28 0.67 -18.67
N GLY A 214 24.96 0.95 -19.93
CA GLY A 214 25.89 0.95 -21.06
C GLY A 214 26.26 2.40 -21.41
N PRO A 215 27.48 2.70 -21.89
CA PRO A 215 28.00 4.05 -21.93
C PRO A 215 27.17 4.94 -22.87
N ASN A 216 26.66 6.04 -22.32
CA ASN A 216 26.30 7.29 -22.99
C ASN A 216 25.98 7.17 -24.49
N ARG A 217 24.71 6.89 -24.83
CA ARG A 217 24.20 7.27 -26.15
C ARG A 217 23.68 8.70 -26.06
N ASN A 218 24.49 9.60 -26.57
CA ASN A 218 24.16 10.98 -26.90
C ASN A 218 22.72 11.09 -27.42
N LEU A 219 21.90 11.87 -26.74
CA LEU A 219 20.68 12.43 -27.32
C LEU A 219 21.02 13.80 -27.93
N PRO A 220 20.37 14.16 -29.05
CA PRO A 220 20.61 15.41 -29.78
C PRO A 220 20.22 16.66 -28.98
#